data_AF-A0A3A4SJT5-F1
#
_entry.id   AF-A0A3A4SJT5-F1
#
_cell.length_a   1.000
_cell.length_b   1.000
_cell.length_c   1.000
_cell.angle_alpha   90.00
_cell.angle_beta   90.00
_cell.angle_gamma   90.00
#
_symmetry.space_group_name_H-M   'P 1'
#
loop_
_entity.id
_entity.type
_entity.pdbx_description
1 polymer ?
#
loop_
_entity_poly.entity_id
_entity_poly.type
_entity_poly.pdbx_seq_one_letter_code
_entity_poly.pdbx_strand_id
1 'polypeptide(L)'
;MLSSVTKPNTTEQFEIIKSIGVQVKWLNDICLRALAAYNNATQYDAINAAGSYAYFAAVRAMREILCPLGWEMQREQNLEFTVNKKTGIRIIVSSGNKYTGNEFENPKTKNSKGGQTQKIVDENYYHQQLDLPLKVSKTIPNQPEKIKPTWILLHYIDPFKKEMRSELSMPLEIDFKELKVSSWGNRIILPVIKLNSVSSQQYNPNGETDVEFKIERRE
;
A
#
# COMPACT_ATOMS: atom_id res chain seq x y z
N MET A 1 24.67 5.67 -0.25
CA MET A 1 23.72 6.63 -0.84
C MET A 1 22.64 6.83 0.22
N LEU A 2 22.46 8.04 0.75
CA LEU A 2 21.49 8.33 1.81
C LEU A 2 20.08 8.03 1.27
N SER A 3 19.44 6.98 1.77
CA SER A 3 18.02 6.77 1.52
C SER A 3 17.28 7.96 2.12
N SER A 4 16.58 8.73 1.28
CA SER A 4 15.80 9.89 1.71
C SER A 4 14.55 9.39 2.44
N VAL A 5 14.71 9.05 3.72
CA VAL A 5 13.62 8.73 4.62
C VAL A 5 12.87 10.03 4.90
N THR A 6 11.60 10.08 4.54
CA THR A 6 10.74 11.23 4.82
C THR A 6 9.65 10.79 5.83
N LYS A 7 9.12 11.71 6.64
CA LYS A 7 8.09 11.42 7.66
C LYS A 7 6.69 11.83 7.17
N PRO A 8 5.60 11.16 7.59
CA PRO A 8 4.19 11.43 7.19
C PRO A 8 3.70 12.86 7.39
N ASN A 9 4.48 13.70 8.06
CA ASN A 9 4.10 15.04 8.48
C ASN A 9 5.05 16.13 7.96
N THR A 10 5.94 15.82 6.99
CA THR A 10 6.72 16.86 6.31
C THR A 10 5.99 17.36 5.07
N THR A 11 6.13 18.65 4.77
CA THR A 11 5.58 19.28 3.56
C THR A 11 5.96 18.52 2.29
N GLU A 12 7.19 18.02 2.23
CA GLU A 12 7.71 17.22 1.13
C GLU A 12 6.91 15.92 0.92
N GLN A 13 6.53 15.21 1.99
CA GLN A 13 5.72 14.01 1.85
C GLN A 13 4.30 14.29 1.38
N PHE A 14 3.70 15.38 1.86
CA PHE A 14 2.38 15.76 1.39
C PHE A 14 2.37 16.00 -0.12
N GLU A 15 3.43 16.64 -0.64
CA GLU A 15 3.56 16.85 -2.09
C GLU A 15 3.81 15.54 -2.85
N ILE A 16 4.61 14.62 -2.32
CA ILE A 16 4.83 13.29 -2.94
C ILE A 16 3.54 12.46 -2.94
N ILE A 17 2.84 12.36 -1.80
CA ILE A 17 1.56 11.64 -1.71
C ILE A 17 0.54 12.21 -2.70
N LYS A 18 0.48 13.54 -2.79
CA LYS A 18 -0.39 14.26 -3.72
C LYS A 18 0.00 14.01 -5.17
N SER A 19 1.29 13.94 -5.50
CA SER A 19 1.77 13.64 -6.86
C SER A 19 1.47 12.20 -7.29
N ILE A 20 1.47 11.26 -6.35
CA ILE A 20 1.00 9.87 -6.57
C ILE A 20 -0.51 9.84 -6.85
N GLY A 21 -1.27 10.79 -6.29
CA GLY A 21 -2.73 10.88 -6.42
C GLY A 21 -3.48 10.04 -5.39
N VAL A 22 -2.90 9.86 -4.19
CA VAL A 22 -3.53 9.18 -3.04
C VAL A 22 -3.59 10.11 -1.83
N GLN A 23 -4.27 9.67 -0.76
CA GLN A 23 -4.32 10.37 0.52
C GLN A 23 -3.91 9.40 1.64
N VAL A 24 -3.26 9.91 2.69
CA VAL A 24 -2.89 9.14 3.89
C VAL A 24 -4.12 8.43 4.48
N LYS A 25 -5.27 9.11 4.53
CA LYS A 25 -6.53 8.54 5.01
C LYS A 25 -6.93 7.28 4.23
N TRP A 26 -6.88 7.33 2.90
CA TRP A 26 -7.21 6.18 2.06
C TRP A 26 -6.26 5.00 2.29
N LEU A 27 -4.96 5.27 2.41
CA LEU A 27 -3.97 4.24 2.70
C LEU A 27 -4.19 3.61 4.09
N ASN A 28 -4.52 4.42 5.10
CA ASN A 28 -4.88 3.93 6.43
C ASN A 28 -6.16 3.08 6.39
N ASP A 29 -7.20 3.49 5.66
CA ASP A 29 -8.44 2.72 5.52
C ASP A 29 -8.18 1.35 4.85
N ILE A 30 -7.28 1.30 3.86
CA ILE A 30 -6.82 0.04 3.23
C ILE A 30 -6.13 -0.84 4.27
N CYS A 31 -5.22 -0.29 5.07
CA CYS A 31 -4.49 -1.02 6.10
C CYS A 31 -5.43 -1.52 7.22
N LEU A 32 -6.43 -0.74 7.63
CA LEU A 32 -7.43 -1.15 8.60
C LEU A 32 -8.24 -2.36 8.12
N ARG A 33 -8.67 -2.37 6.85
CA ARG A 33 -9.39 -3.50 6.25
C ARG A 33 -8.50 -4.74 6.13
N ALA A 34 -7.22 -4.56 5.80
CA ALA A 34 -6.24 -5.64 5.80
C ALA A 34 -6.06 -6.25 7.19
N LEU A 35 -5.96 -5.40 8.22
CA LEU A 35 -5.82 -5.84 9.61
C LEU A 35 -7.07 -6.57 10.13
N ALA A 36 -8.26 -6.05 9.82
CA ALA A 36 -9.51 -6.72 10.17
C ALA A 36 -9.58 -8.13 9.55
N ALA A 37 -9.21 -8.27 8.28
CA ALA A 37 -9.18 -9.58 7.63
C ALA A 37 -8.09 -10.51 8.19
N TYR A 38 -6.93 -9.97 8.56
CA TYR A 38 -5.88 -10.73 9.25
C TYR A 38 -6.40 -11.37 10.55
N ASN A 39 -7.16 -10.59 11.33
CA ASN A 39 -7.70 -11.02 12.62
C ASN A 39 -8.84 -12.04 12.51
N ASN A 40 -9.39 -12.27 11.30
CA ASN A 40 -10.41 -13.30 11.08
C ASN A 40 -9.84 -14.71 10.96
N ALA A 41 -8.52 -14.86 10.81
CA ALA A 41 -7.89 -16.16 10.77
C ALA A 41 -7.89 -16.82 12.17
N THR A 42 -8.11 -18.12 12.18
CA THR A 42 -8.19 -18.97 13.37
C THR A 42 -7.03 -19.95 13.42
N GLN A 43 -6.88 -20.64 14.55
CA GLN A 43 -5.87 -21.70 14.70
C GLN A 43 -6.11 -22.92 13.79
N TYR A 44 -7.31 -23.08 13.25
CA TYR A 44 -7.68 -24.20 12.38
C TYR A 44 -7.44 -23.91 10.90
N ASP A 45 -7.14 -22.66 10.56
CA ASP A 45 -6.80 -22.28 9.20
C ASP A 45 -5.38 -22.71 8.81
N ALA A 46 -5.09 -22.70 7.51
CA ALA A 46 -3.73 -22.91 7.02
C ALA A 46 -2.75 -21.86 7.58
N ILE A 47 -1.48 -22.23 7.74
CA ILE A 47 -0.46 -21.39 8.38
C ILE A 47 -0.27 -20.00 7.72
N ASN A 48 -0.60 -19.87 6.43
CA ASN A 48 -0.51 -18.62 5.69
C ASN A 48 -1.84 -17.85 5.60
N ALA A 49 -2.94 -18.37 6.15
CA ALA A 49 -4.29 -17.83 5.96
C ALA A 49 -4.40 -16.38 6.42
N ALA A 50 -3.93 -16.05 7.63
CA ALA A 50 -3.97 -14.67 8.14
C ALA A 50 -3.30 -13.67 7.19
N GLY A 51 -2.11 -14.03 6.67
CA GLY A 51 -1.39 -13.21 5.70
C GLY A 51 -2.10 -13.11 4.35
N SER A 52 -2.67 -14.20 3.87
CA SER A 52 -3.44 -14.23 2.62
C SER A 52 -4.73 -13.40 2.73
N TYR A 53 -5.45 -13.49 3.85
CA TYR A 53 -6.66 -12.69 4.11
C TYR A 53 -6.32 -11.20 4.13
N ALA A 54 -5.25 -10.81 4.84
CA ALA A 54 -4.78 -9.44 4.86
C ALA A 54 -4.45 -8.93 3.45
N TYR A 55 -3.73 -9.73 2.66
CA TYR A 55 -3.38 -9.39 1.28
C TYR A 55 -4.62 -9.21 0.39
N PHE A 56 -5.54 -10.18 0.40
CA PHE A 56 -6.76 -10.12 -0.42
C PHE A 56 -7.64 -8.93 -0.03
N ALA A 57 -7.80 -8.67 1.27
CA ALA A 57 -8.56 -7.53 1.75
C ALA A 57 -7.90 -6.20 1.40
N ALA A 58 -6.57 -6.08 1.49
CA ALA A 58 -5.83 -4.89 1.11
C ALA A 58 -5.97 -4.58 -0.39
N VAL A 59 -5.80 -5.58 -1.25
CA VAL A 59 -5.97 -5.40 -2.71
C VAL A 59 -7.41 -4.99 -3.05
N ARG A 60 -8.40 -5.64 -2.43
CA ARG A 60 -9.81 -5.29 -2.61
C ARG A 60 -10.11 -3.86 -2.15
N ALA A 61 -9.71 -3.52 -0.92
CA ALA A 61 -9.90 -2.20 -0.35
C ALA A 61 -9.25 -1.10 -1.20
N MET A 62 -8.03 -1.34 -1.69
CA MET A 62 -7.34 -0.41 -2.58
C MET A 62 -8.16 -0.12 -3.83
N ARG A 63 -8.76 -1.14 -4.44
CA ARG A 63 -9.59 -0.98 -5.64
C ARG A 63 -10.94 -0.32 -5.34
N GLU A 64 -11.62 -0.74 -4.28
CA GLU A 64 -12.90 -0.15 -3.86
C GLU A 64 -12.75 1.34 -3.53
N ILE A 65 -11.61 1.76 -2.95
CA ILE A 65 -11.36 3.16 -2.60
C ILE A 65 -10.86 3.95 -3.81
N LEU A 66 -9.89 3.43 -4.58
CA LEU A 66 -9.20 4.21 -5.60
C LEU A 66 -9.87 4.16 -6.98
N CYS A 67 -10.50 3.06 -7.38
CA CYS A 67 -11.10 2.96 -8.71
C CYS A 67 -12.20 4.02 -8.97
N PRO A 68 -13.11 4.30 -8.02
CA PRO A 68 -14.07 5.41 -8.17
C PRO A 68 -13.41 6.78 -8.34
N LEU A 69 -12.15 6.93 -7.91
CA LEU A 69 -11.37 8.17 -7.95
C LEU A 69 -10.49 8.28 -9.21
N GLY A 70 -10.78 7.49 -10.24
CA GLY A 70 -10.05 7.53 -11.51
C GLY A 70 -8.85 6.59 -11.58
N TRP A 71 -8.72 5.65 -10.66
CA TRP A 71 -7.80 4.52 -10.81
C TRP A 71 -8.49 3.34 -11.53
N GLU A 72 -7.71 2.34 -11.91
CA GLU A 72 -8.21 1.10 -12.50
C GLU A 72 -7.46 -0.12 -11.97
N MET A 73 -8.12 -1.27 -12.01
CA MET A 73 -7.48 -2.54 -11.68
C MET A 73 -6.80 -3.13 -12.90
N GLN A 74 -5.57 -3.60 -12.73
CA GLN A 74 -4.81 -4.28 -13.77
C GLN A 74 -4.14 -5.53 -13.20
N ARG A 75 -3.97 -6.55 -14.03
CA ARG A 75 -3.32 -7.81 -13.66
C ARG A 75 -2.26 -8.14 -14.68
N GLU A 76 -1.03 -8.33 -14.23
CA GLU A 76 0.07 -8.78 -15.10
C GLU A 76 0.95 -9.76 -14.35
N GLN A 77 1.23 -10.91 -14.94
CA GLN A 77 2.22 -11.88 -14.43
C GLN A 77 2.12 -12.12 -12.90
N ASN A 78 0.91 -12.42 -12.41
CA ASN A 78 0.57 -12.67 -11.00
C ASN A 78 0.67 -11.47 -10.04
N LEU A 79 0.79 -10.24 -10.55
CA LEU A 79 0.68 -9.02 -9.75
C LEU A 79 -0.68 -8.36 -9.95
N GLU A 80 -1.27 -7.94 -8.82
CA GLU A 80 -2.54 -7.23 -8.74
C GLU A 80 -2.25 -5.72 -8.63
N PHE A 81 -2.17 -5.05 -9.77
CA PHE A 81 -1.95 -3.60 -9.83
C PHE A 81 -3.25 -2.82 -9.59
N THR A 82 -3.07 -1.63 -9.04
CA THR A 82 -4.04 -0.53 -9.09
C THR A 82 -3.34 0.68 -9.71
N VAL A 83 -3.86 1.17 -10.84
CA VAL A 83 -3.18 2.11 -11.72
C VAL A 83 -3.94 3.42 -11.82
N ASN A 84 -3.27 4.55 -11.66
CA ASN A 84 -3.87 5.86 -11.82
C ASN A 84 -4.01 6.16 -13.31
N LYS A 85 -5.24 6.24 -13.83
CA LYS A 85 -5.48 6.42 -15.28
C LYS A 85 -4.91 7.72 -15.84
N LYS A 86 -4.79 8.76 -15.01
CA LYS A 86 -4.28 10.07 -15.43
C LYS A 86 -2.76 10.12 -15.47
N THR A 87 -2.10 9.60 -14.43
CA THR A 87 -0.64 9.73 -14.29
C THR A 87 0.11 8.52 -14.80
N GLY A 88 -0.54 7.34 -14.83
CA GLY A 88 0.05 6.03 -15.09
C GLY A 88 0.77 5.42 -13.89
N ILE A 89 0.79 6.09 -12.73
CA ILE A 89 1.44 5.58 -11.51
C ILE A 89 0.73 4.31 -11.05
N ARG A 90 1.50 3.30 -10.65
CA ARG A 90 0.99 1.99 -10.24
C ARG A 90 1.23 1.76 -8.75
N ILE A 91 0.32 1.06 -8.08
CA ILE A 91 0.50 0.59 -6.70
C ILE A 91 0.22 -0.91 -6.64
N ILE A 92 1.09 -1.65 -5.94
CA ILE A 92 0.86 -3.04 -5.53
C ILE A 92 0.92 -3.16 -4.00
N VAL A 93 0.33 -4.22 -3.45
CA VAL A 93 0.40 -4.51 -2.01
C VAL A 93 1.38 -5.64 -1.75
N SER A 94 2.19 -5.53 -0.70
CA SER A 94 3.00 -6.65 -0.20
C SER A 94 3.13 -6.61 1.32
N SER A 95 3.31 -7.77 1.95
CA SER A 95 3.79 -7.84 3.33
C SER A 95 5.30 -7.60 3.40
N GLY A 96 5.76 -6.90 4.42
CA GLY A 96 7.16 -6.66 4.74
C GLY A 96 7.64 -7.42 5.99
N ASN A 97 8.88 -7.15 6.39
CA ASN A 97 9.48 -7.69 7.61
C ASN A 97 9.32 -6.73 8.80
N LYS A 98 9.90 -7.10 9.95
CA LYS A 98 9.86 -6.33 11.21
C LYS A 98 10.42 -4.90 11.13
N TYR A 99 11.08 -4.51 10.05
CA TYR A 99 11.62 -3.16 9.85
C TYR A 99 10.66 -2.24 9.08
N THR A 100 9.56 -2.77 8.55
CA THR A 100 8.53 -1.98 7.83
C THR A 100 7.94 -0.88 8.69
N GLY A 101 7.87 0.35 8.18
CA GLY A 101 7.38 1.51 8.91
C GLY A 101 8.30 1.99 10.04
N ASN A 102 9.54 1.49 10.12
CA ASN A 102 10.58 2.08 10.95
C ASN A 102 11.47 2.97 10.07
N GLU A 103 11.61 4.23 10.48
CA GLU A 103 12.36 5.26 9.75
C GLU A 103 13.88 5.03 9.75
N PHE A 104 14.41 4.40 10.79
CA PHE A 104 15.86 4.20 10.93
C PHE A 104 16.34 2.84 10.42
N GLU A 105 15.41 2.03 9.92
CA GLU A 105 15.70 0.66 9.47
C GLU A 105 15.36 0.48 8.01
N ASN A 106 15.93 -0.57 7.41
CA ASN A 106 15.69 -0.91 6.01
C ASN A 106 14.78 -2.14 5.88
N PRO A 107 13.52 -1.98 5.45
CA PRO A 107 12.60 -3.09 5.32
C PRO A 107 12.93 -3.97 4.12
N LYS A 108 12.50 -5.23 4.22
CA LYS A 108 12.48 -6.17 3.10
C LYS A 108 11.07 -6.68 2.90
N THR A 109 10.69 -7.02 1.67
CA THR A 109 9.47 -7.81 1.46
C THR A 109 9.57 -9.15 2.18
N LYS A 110 8.48 -9.61 2.82
CA LYS A 110 8.50 -10.86 3.62
C LYS A 110 8.88 -12.08 2.80
N ASN A 111 8.22 -12.24 1.65
CA ASN A 111 8.38 -13.36 0.73
C ASN A 111 9.27 -12.94 -0.46
N SER A 112 9.96 -13.93 -1.03
CA SER A 112 10.65 -13.79 -2.31
C SER A 112 9.71 -13.31 -3.41
N LYS A 113 10.27 -12.70 -4.43
CA LYS A 113 9.59 -12.02 -5.53
C LYS A 113 10.07 -12.59 -6.86
N GLY A 114 9.16 -12.64 -7.82
CA GLY A 114 9.42 -13.18 -9.16
C GLY A 114 9.94 -12.12 -10.13
N GLY A 115 10.19 -12.55 -11.37
CA GLY A 115 10.74 -11.70 -12.43
C GLY A 115 9.92 -10.44 -12.73
N GLN A 116 8.60 -10.45 -12.53
CA GLN A 116 7.79 -9.24 -12.72
C GLN A 116 8.12 -8.14 -11.69
N THR A 117 8.42 -8.51 -10.44
CA THR A 117 8.87 -7.52 -9.46
C THR A 117 10.28 -7.04 -9.75
N GLN A 118 11.15 -7.90 -10.31
CA GLN A 118 12.47 -7.47 -10.79
C GLN A 118 12.35 -6.40 -11.88
N LYS A 119 11.47 -6.62 -12.86
CA LYS A 119 11.19 -5.61 -13.91
C LYS A 119 10.69 -4.28 -13.33
N ILE A 120 9.78 -4.34 -12.36
CA ILE A 120 9.30 -3.13 -11.65
C ILE A 120 10.47 -2.37 -11.00
N VAL A 121 11.37 -3.10 -10.35
CA VAL A 121 12.55 -2.53 -9.69
C VAL A 121 13.46 -1.88 -10.71
N ASP A 122 13.74 -2.56 -11.82
CA ASP A 122 14.57 -2.02 -12.90
C ASP A 122 13.92 -0.75 -13.51
N GLU A 123 12.62 -0.79 -13.82
CA GLU A 123 11.83 0.34 -14.33
C GLU A 123 11.86 1.55 -13.37
N ASN A 124 11.70 1.32 -12.06
CA ASN A 124 11.78 2.38 -11.07
C ASN A 124 13.19 2.96 -10.94
N TYR A 125 14.22 2.12 -11.02
CA TYR A 125 15.62 2.57 -10.99
C TYR A 125 15.94 3.48 -12.19
N TYR A 126 15.46 3.14 -13.39
CA TYR A 126 15.56 4.01 -14.56
C TYR A 126 14.76 5.30 -14.39
N HIS A 127 13.53 5.21 -13.87
CA HIS A 127 12.69 6.39 -13.62
C HIS A 127 13.38 7.39 -12.68
N GLN A 128 13.95 6.91 -11.57
CA GLN A 128 14.66 7.76 -10.61
C GLN A 128 15.90 8.43 -11.22
N GLN A 129 16.61 7.73 -12.13
CA GLN A 129 17.76 8.30 -12.82
C GLN A 129 17.40 9.44 -13.78
N LEU A 130 16.22 9.37 -14.42
CA LEU A 130 15.75 10.38 -15.37
C LEU A 130 15.26 11.67 -14.69
N ASP A 131 14.91 11.61 -13.40
CA ASP A 131 14.50 12.76 -12.60
C ASP A 131 15.70 13.53 -11.97
N LEU A 132 16.93 13.01 -12.09
CA LEU A 132 18.14 13.76 -11.75
C LEU A 132 18.41 14.84 -12.82
N PRO A 133 18.75 16.09 -12.45
CA PRO A 133 19.15 17.13 -13.39
C PRO A 133 20.56 16.86 -13.95
N LEU A 134 20.76 15.73 -14.63
CA LEU A 134 21.96 15.47 -15.40
C LEU A 134 21.79 16.12 -16.77
N LYS A 135 22.49 17.23 -16.96
CA LYS A 135 22.81 17.82 -18.27
C LYS A 135 23.52 16.78 -19.15
N VAL A 136 22.76 15.91 -19.82
CA VAL A 136 23.22 15.25 -21.04
C VAL A 136 22.09 15.32 -22.06
N SER A 137 22.12 16.40 -22.83
CA SER A 137 21.40 16.49 -24.09
C SER A 137 21.94 15.42 -25.04
N LYS A 138 21.24 14.30 -25.16
CA LYS A 138 21.19 13.55 -26.40
C LYS A 138 19.74 13.15 -26.64
N THR A 139 19.13 13.82 -27.62
CA THR A 139 17.92 13.38 -28.30
C THR A 139 18.09 11.92 -28.71
N ILE A 140 17.48 11.00 -27.96
CA ILE A 140 17.27 9.62 -28.37
C ILE A 140 15.95 9.62 -29.16
N PRO A 141 15.96 9.30 -30.47
CA PRO A 141 14.74 9.05 -31.23
C PRO A 141 14.06 7.80 -30.64
N ASN A 142 12.76 7.88 -30.37
CA ASN A 142 12.00 7.04 -29.42
C ASN A 142 12.28 7.39 -27.96
N GLN A 143 11.63 8.43 -27.44
CA GLN A 143 11.31 8.42 -26.00
C GLN A 143 10.34 7.26 -25.79
N PRO A 144 10.72 6.15 -25.11
CA PRO A 144 9.71 5.24 -24.61
C PRO A 144 8.75 6.09 -23.75
N GLU A 145 7.44 5.83 -23.83
CA GLU A 145 6.48 6.44 -22.92
C GLU A 145 7.11 6.52 -21.53
N LYS A 146 7.13 7.72 -20.92
CA LYS A 146 7.81 7.93 -19.63
C LYS A 146 7.45 6.77 -18.69
N ILE A 147 8.45 5.94 -18.35
CA ILE A 147 8.27 4.79 -17.47
C ILE A 147 7.58 5.27 -16.20
N LYS A 148 6.45 4.67 -15.87
CA LYS A 148 5.61 5.11 -14.76
C LYS A 148 6.00 4.34 -13.50
N PRO A 149 6.30 5.04 -12.39
CA PRO A 149 6.77 4.38 -11.19
C PRO A 149 5.70 3.46 -10.62
N THR A 150 6.14 2.33 -10.09
CA THR A 150 5.31 1.44 -9.29
C THR A 150 5.71 1.57 -7.83
N TRP A 151 4.73 1.83 -6.96
CA TRP A 151 4.91 1.87 -5.52
C TRP A 151 4.41 0.58 -4.88
N ILE A 152 4.98 0.24 -3.72
CA ILE A 152 4.53 -0.88 -2.90
C ILE A 152 3.92 -0.32 -1.62
N LEU A 153 2.63 -0.59 -1.39
CA LEU A 153 2.04 -0.47 -0.05
C LEU A 153 2.51 -1.67 0.78
N LEU A 154 3.59 -1.46 1.52
CA LEU A 154 4.24 -2.46 2.34
C LEU A 154 3.65 -2.42 3.75
N HIS A 155 3.25 -3.57 4.27
CA HIS A 155 2.70 -3.65 5.63
C HIS A 155 3.34 -4.75 6.47
N TYR A 156 3.39 -4.54 7.78
CA TYR A 156 3.84 -5.51 8.76
C TYR A 156 2.92 -5.46 9.98
N ILE A 157 2.36 -6.62 10.33
CA ILE A 157 1.55 -6.80 11.53
C ILE A 157 2.45 -7.41 12.60
N ASP A 158 2.57 -6.71 13.72
CA ASP A 158 3.35 -7.10 14.88
C ASP A 158 2.41 -7.60 15.98
N PRO A 159 2.22 -8.92 16.12
CA PRO A 159 1.31 -9.47 17.12
C PRO A 159 1.80 -9.22 18.55
N PHE A 160 3.11 -9.08 18.77
CA PHE A 160 3.68 -8.84 20.10
C PHE A 160 3.41 -7.39 20.54
N LYS A 161 3.65 -6.43 19.66
CA LYS A 161 3.37 -5.01 19.92
C LYS A 161 1.90 -4.63 19.74
N LYS A 162 1.06 -5.57 19.26
CA LYS A 162 -0.34 -5.34 18.92
C LYS A 162 -0.49 -4.10 18.04
N GLU A 163 0.31 -4.03 16.98
CA GLU A 163 0.23 -2.94 16.01
C GLU A 163 0.43 -3.40 14.57
N MET A 164 -0.09 -2.62 13.63
CA MET A 164 0.23 -2.70 12.22
C MET A 164 1.02 -1.46 11.83
N ARG A 165 2.18 -1.69 11.25
CA ARG A 165 3.03 -0.67 10.62
C ARG A 165 2.92 -0.80 9.11
N SER A 166 2.96 0.33 8.42
CA SER A 166 2.87 0.35 6.97
C SER A 166 3.62 1.53 6.37
N GLU A 167 4.00 1.38 5.11
CA GLU A 167 4.63 2.43 4.33
C GLU A 167 4.28 2.28 2.84
N LEU A 168 4.18 3.39 2.13
CA LEU A 168 4.12 3.42 0.66
C LEU A 168 5.52 3.75 0.15
N SER A 169 6.20 2.76 -0.44
CA SER A 169 7.62 2.86 -0.77
C SER A 169 7.90 2.45 -2.21
N MET A 170 8.79 3.19 -2.88
CA MET A 170 9.23 2.87 -4.24
C MET A 170 10.38 1.86 -4.20
N PRO A 171 10.22 0.64 -4.71
CA PRO A 171 11.27 -0.38 -4.71
C PRO A 171 12.36 -0.06 -5.73
N LEU A 172 13.63 -0.20 -5.36
CA LEU A 172 14.79 0.12 -6.21
C LEU A 172 15.79 -1.02 -6.39
N GLU A 173 15.88 -1.96 -5.45
CA GLU A 173 16.76 -3.15 -5.62
C GLU A 173 16.11 -4.41 -5.05
N ILE A 174 16.47 -5.56 -5.63
CA ILE A 174 16.17 -6.90 -5.12
C ILE A 174 17.48 -7.56 -4.67
N ASP A 175 17.47 -8.15 -3.48
CA ASP A 175 18.54 -8.99 -2.98
C ASP A 175 18.64 -10.26 -3.83
N PHE A 176 19.77 -10.46 -4.52
CA PHE A 176 19.97 -11.58 -5.44
C PHE A 176 19.92 -12.96 -4.78
N LYS A 177 20.13 -13.07 -3.47
CA LYS A 177 20.12 -14.37 -2.76
C LYS A 177 18.73 -14.71 -2.26
N GLU A 178 18.06 -13.74 -1.63
CA GLU A 178 16.73 -13.95 -1.02
C GLU A 178 15.58 -13.68 -1.99
N LEU A 179 15.86 -13.03 -3.13
CA LEU A 179 14.89 -12.51 -4.10
C LEU A 179 13.84 -11.61 -3.45
N LYS A 180 14.24 -10.81 -2.46
CA LYS A 180 13.35 -9.87 -1.75
C LYS A 180 13.73 -8.46 -2.15
N VAL A 181 12.72 -7.59 -2.32
CA VAL A 181 13.02 -6.16 -2.42
C VAL A 181 13.72 -5.74 -1.14
N SER A 182 14.87 -5.10 -1.28
CA SER A 182 15.81 -4.79 -0.20
C SER A 182 16.34 -3.36 -0.23
N SER A 183 16.02 -2.58 -1.26
CA SER A 183 16.34 -1.15 -1.31
C SER A 183 15.15 -0.36 -1.84
N TRP A 184 15.03 0.87 -1.37
CA TRP A 184 13.87 1.73 -1.57
C TRP A 184 14.30 3.16 -1.87
N GLY A 185 13.56 3.81 -2.76
CA GLY A 185 13.68 5.24 -3.03
C GLY A 185 12.94 6.04 -1.97
N ASN A 186 12.01 6.89 -2.40
CA ASN A 186 11.11 7.55 -1.45
C ASN A 186 10.32 6.52 -0.65
N ARG A 187 10.34 6.69 0.68
CA ARG A 187 9.58 5.90 1.65
C ARG A 187 8.61 6.81 2.39
N ILE A 188 7.32 6.52 2.27
CA ILE A 188 6.23 7.26 2.92
C ILE A 188 5.71 6.42 4.06
N ILE A 189 6.24 6.64 5.26
CA ILE A 189 5.84 5.90 6.46
C ILE A 189 4.46 6.36 6.90
N LEU A 190 3.53 5.42 7.13
CA LEU A 190 2.17 5.73 7.55
C LEU A 190 2.03 5.68 9.07
N PRO A 191 1.03 6.38 9.66
CA PRO A 191 0.75 6.27 11.08
C PRO A 191 0.52 4.82 11.53
N VAL A 192 1.01 4.48 12.72
CA VAL A 192 0.84 3.15 13.31
C VAL A 192 -0.62 2.91 13.68
N ILE A 193 -1.17 1.77 13.26
CA ILE A 193 -2.51 1.32 13.65
C ILE A 193 -2.36 0.37 14.84
N LYS A 194 -3.00 0.66 15.98
CA LYS A 194 -3.01 -0.25 17.13
C LYS A 194 -4.11 -1.32 16.94
N LEU A 195 -3.81 -2.58 17.27
CA LEU A 195 -4.78 -3.68 17.15
C LEU A 195 -5.92 -3.56 18.17
N ASN A 196 -5.70 -2.81 19.26
CA ASN A 196 -6.70 -2.60 20.32
C ASN A 196 -7.58 -1.35 20.08
N SER A 197 -7.35 -0.56 19.03
CA SER A 197 -8.13 0.68 18.79
C SER A 197 -9.44 0.47 18.03
N VAL A 198 -9.87 -0.79 17.85
CA VAL A 198 -11.28 -1.05 17.54
C VAL A 198 -12.04 -0.95 18.85
N SER A 199 -12.49 0.26 19.20
CA SER A 199 -13.71 0.34 19.99
C SER A 199 -14.75 -0.40 19.17
N SER A 200 -15.24 -1.52 19.71
CA SER A 200 -16.51 -2.06 19.31
C SER A 200 -17.49 -0.89 19.36
N GLN A 201 -17.92 -0.39 18.21
CA GLN A 201 -19.30 0.08 18.15
C GLN A 201 -20.10 -1.13 18.60
N GLN A 202 -20.59 -1.07 19.83
CA GLN A 202 -21.41 -2.11 20.40
C GLN A 202 -22.55 -2.35 19.41
N TYR A 203 -22.47 -3.48 18.72
CA TYR A 203 -23.62 -4.01 18.02
C TYR A 203 -24.67 -4.25 19.11
N ASN A 204 -25.72 -3.44 19.11
CA ASN A 204 -26.86 -3.64 19.97
C ASN A 204 -27.80 -4.57 19.20
N PRO A 205 -27.87 -5.88 19.50
CA PRO A 205 -28.73 -6.83 18.80
C PRO A 205 -30.22 -6.53 18.97
N ASN A 206 -30.58 -5.65 19.91
CA ASN A 206 -31.93 -5.18 20.15
C ASN A 206 -32.08 -3.76 19.61
N GLY A 207 -32.00 -3.58 18.30
CA GLY A 207 -32.19 -2.29 17.63
C GLY A 207 -33.61 -1.72 17.80
N GLU A 208 -34.00 -1.37 19.02
CA GLU A 208 -35.07 -0.42 19.29
C GLU A 208 -34.53 0.97 18.92
N THR A 209 -34.66 1.30 17.65
CA THR A 209 -34.85 2.70 17.29
C THR A 209 -36.33 3.00 17.54
N ASP A 210 -36.64 3.72 18.62
CA ASP A 210 -37.94 4.36 18.80
C ASP A 210 -38.14 5.37 17.66
N VAL A 211 -38.67 4.89 16.54
CA VAL A 211 -39.16 5.73 15.46
C VAL A 211 -40.68 5.59 15.47
N GLU A 212 -41.32 6.54 16.14
CA GLU A 212 -42.77 6.66 16.23
C GLU A 212 -43.32 7.09 14.86
N PHE A 213 -43.79 6.13 14.07
CA PHE A 213 -44.49 6.41 12.80
C PHE A 213 -45.98 6.63 13.08
N LYS A 214 -46.44 7.88 12.99
CA LYS A 214 -47.87 8.18 12.94
C LYS A 214 -48.47 7.66 11.63
N ILE A 215 -49.34 6.66 11.72
CA ILE A 215 -50.16 6.16 10.61
C ILE A 215 -51.49 6.90 10.64
N GLU A 216 -51.69 7.84 9.72
CA GLU A 216 -53.03 8.37 9.41
C GLU A 216 -53.67 7.49 8.32
N ARG A 217 -54.80 6.85 8.66
CA ARG A 217 -55.67 6.23 7.66
C ARG A 217 -56.43 7.36 6.96
N ARG A 218 -56.30 7.43 5.63
CA ARG A 218 -57.22 8.22 4.81
C ARG A 218 -58.53 7.43 4.65
N GLU A 219 -59.64 8.12 4.90
CA GLU A 219 -61.01 7.66 4.65
C GLU A 219 -61.26 7.41 3.16
#